data_AF-A0A109N1J6-F1
#
_entry.id   AF-A0A109N1J6-F1
#
_cell.length_a   1.000
_cell.length_b   1.000
_cell.length_c   1.000
_cell.angle_alpha   90.00
_cell.angle_beta   90.00
_cell.angle_gamma   90.00
#
_symmetry.space_group_name_H-M   'P 1'
#
loop_
_entity.id
_entity.type
_entity.pdbx_description
1 polymer ?
#
loop_
_entity_poly.entity_id
_entity_poly.type
_entity_poly.pdbx_seq_one_letter_code
_entity_poly.pdbx_strand_id
1 'polypeptide(L)'
;MHKKGCSKSVCQCFIVPNYILENMALNDVEAARVSLAKSRQMRRRRIFKEYDIKGVTALTDAGSGRHGESARHVYDCKGGTKLRVNEARKEGDRSSGDHVVNQAYDYSGVVRDYFKEVLHRNSMDNEGLDLILNVHYGNKFTNAYWDGDEMVFGDGDGIIFSNFADSLDVIGHELTHGVTQFTSGLEYEGQSGALNEHLSDVFGVTIKQYHLKQTAADADWLIGADIMGPTLKGQALRSMKAPGTAFDNKLMGKDLQPDHMRNFYKGERDNHGVHINSGIPNKAFYLVSMEIGTDKAALIWFDAMQNLFATANFNQFVQVVIKAAQKLADGGTVPHTAIKTIEDAFKAVGLPE
;
A
#
# COMPACT_ATOMS: atom_id res chain seq x y z
N MET A 1 -17.91 -11.44 -26.74
CA MET A 1 -17.47 -12.10 -25.49
C MET A 1 -15.96 -12.35 -25.57
N HIS A 2 -15.15 -11.42 -25.07
CA HIS A 2 -13.70 -11.59 -25.01
C HIS A 2 -13.31 -11.84 -23.56
N LYS A 3 -12.90 -13.08 -23.27
CA LYS A 3 -12.25 -13.43 -22.02
C LYS A 3 -10.89 -12.72 -22.02
N LYS A 4 -10.74 -11.66 -21.22
CA LYS A 4 -9.43 -11.05 -20.94
C LYS A 4 -8.57 -12.09 -20.24
N GLY A 5 -7.54 -12.60 -20.92
CA GLY A 5 -6.47 -13.35 -20.28
C GLY A 5 -5.66 -12.37 -19.42
N CYS A 6 -5.79 -12.49 -18.11
CA CYS A 6 -5.02 -11.72 -17.14
C CYS A 6 -3.61 -12.30 -17.09
N SER A 7 -2.62 -11.64 -17.69
CA SER A 7 -1.21 -11.87 -17.33
C SER A 7 -1.02 -11.26 -15.95
N LYS A 8 -1.15 -12.09 -14.90
CA LYS A 8 -1.03 -11.68 -13.51
C LYS A 8 0.42 -11.35 -13.18
N SER A 9 0.85 -10.12 -13.47
CA SER A 9 2.02 -9.53 -12.83
C SER A 9 1.74 -9.44 -11.33
N VAL A 10 2.37 -10.29 -10.53
CA VAL A 10 2.16 -10.32 -9.07
C VAL A 10 2.84 -9.09 -8.48
N CYS A 11 2.08 -8.28 -7.73
CA CYS A 11 2.61 -7.13 -7.03
C CYS A 11 3.69 -7.58 -6.03
N GLN A 12 4.92 -7.08 -6.18
CA GLN A 12 6.05 -7.36 -5.28
C GLN A 12 6.38 -6.12 -4.45
N CYS A 13 5.40 -5.61 -3.69
CA CYS A 13 5.66 -4.50 -2.78
C CYS A 13 6.26 -4.96 -1.46
N PHE A 14 7.08 -4.09 -0.89
CA PHE A 14 7.55 -4.13 0.48
C PHE A 14 7.51 -2.70 1.00
N ILE A 15 6.78 -2.41 2.08
CA ILE A 15 6.59 -1.04 2.55
C ILE A 15 7.89 -0.26 2.76
N VAL A 16 8.97 -0.92 3.22
CA VAL A 16 10.31 -0.32 3.33
C VAL A 16 11.09 -0.58 2.03
N PRO A 17 11.37 0.46 1.23
CA PRO A 17 12.15 0.35 0.00
C PRO A 17 13.54 -0.21 0.23
N ASN A 18 14.05 -0.97 -0.75
CA ASN A 18 15.37 -1.58 -0.68
C ASN A 18 16.49 -0.56 -0.43
N TYR A 19 16.39 0.64 -1.02
CA TYR A 19 17.45 1.65 -0.89
C TYR A 19 17.62 2.17 0.55
N ILE A 20 16.53 2.19 1.34
CA ILE A 20 16.59 2.51 2.78
C ILE A 20 17.29 1.39 3.53
N LEU A 21 16.86 0.15 3.31
CA LEU A 21 17.49 -1.01 3.96
C LEU A 21 18.97 -1.17 3.56
N GLU A 22 19.33 -0.85 2.32
CA GLU A 22 20.71 -0.86 1.83
C GLU A 22 21.54 0.21 2.55
N ASN A 23 21.02 1.42 2.70
CA ASN A 23 21.71 2.46 3.47
C ASN A 23 21.87 2.07 4.94
N MET A 24 20.85 1.49 5.56
CA MET A 24 20.92 0.98 6.93
C MET A 24 21.95 -0.16 7.07
N ALA A 25 22.01 -1.07 6.10
CA ALA A 25 22.98 -2.15 6.07
C ALA A 25 24.43 -1.65 5.93
N LEU A 26 24.65 -0.56 5.20
CA LEU A 26 25.93 0.14 5.10
C LEU A 26 26.32 0.85 6.41
N ASN A 27 25.34 1.21 7.24
CA ASN A 27 25.52 1.81 8.56
C ASN A 27 25.39 0.77 9.69
N ASP A 28 25.80 -0.48 9.43
CA ASP A 28 25.90 -1.57 10.41
C ASP A 28 24.60 -1.98 11.13
N VAL A 29 23.44 -1.72 10.52
CA VAL A 29 22.17 -2.25 11.02
C VAL A 29 21.98 -3.69 10.56
N GLU A 30 22.26 -4.66 11.44
CA GLU A 30 22.16 -6.09 11.13
C GLU A 30 20.73 -6.52 10.72
N ALA A 31 19.70 -5.98 11.38
CA ALA A 31 18.30 -6.30 11.05
C ALA A 31 17.96 -5.93 9.59
N ALA A 32 18.55 -4.85 9.06
CA ALA A 32 18.37 -4.45 7.67
C ALA A 32 19.05 -5.42 6.69
N ARG A 33 20.28 -5.89 7.00
CA ARG A 33 20.99 -6.92 6.21
C ARG A 33 20.19 -8.20 6.12
N VAL A 34 19.70 -8.68 7.26
CA VAL A 34 18.85 -9.87 7.33
C VAL A 34 17.56 -9.68 6.55
N SER A 35 16.92 -8.51 6.68
CA SER A 35 15.67 -8.19 5.98
C SER A 35 15.88 -8.14 4.46
N LEU A 36 16.95 -7.51 3.96
CA LEU A 36 17.30 -7.52 2.54
C LEU A 36 17.51 -8.94 1.99
N ALA A 37 18.25 -9.78 2.71
CA ALA A 37 18.49 -11.16 2.30
C ALA A 37 17.17 -11.96 2.22
N LYS A 38 16.31 -11.80 3.22
CA LYS A 38 14.97 -12.42 3.23
C LYS A 38 14.10 -11.89 2.08
N SER A 39 14.03 -10.58 1.87
CA SER A 39 13.25 -9.97 0.78
C SER A 39 13.71 -10.47 -0.59
N ARG A 40 15.03 -10.60 -0.82
CA ARG A 40 15.59 -11.20 -2.04
C ARG A 40 15.17 -12.66 -2.22
N GLN A 41 15.21 -13.46 -1.16
CA GLN A 41 14.79 -14.87 -1.20
C GLN A 41 13.30 -14.99 -1.55
N MET A 42 12.46 -14.13 -0.98
CA MET A 42 11.01 -14.12 -1.21
C MET A 42 10.65 -13.74 -2.64
N ARG A 43 11.24 -12.66 -3.18
CA ARG A 43 11.07 -12.27 -4.59
C ARG A 43 11.43 -13.41 -5.54
N ARG A 44 12.54 -14.12 -5.27
CA ARG A 44 12.94 -15.31 -6.05
C ARG A 44 11.92 -16.45 -5.97
N ARG A 45 11.44 -16.79 -4.77
CA ARG A 45 10.47 -17.89 -4.58
C ARG A 45 9.15 -17.63 -5.31
N ARG A 46 8.71 -16.38 -5.44
CA ARG A 46 7.45 -16.04 -6.10
C ARG A 46 7.51 -16.13 -7.62
N ILE A 47 8.66 -15.81 -8.24
CA ILE A 47 8.89 -16.10 -9.67
C ILE A 47 8.69 -17.60 -9.95
N PHE A 48 9.02 -18.49 -9.00
CA PHE A 48 8.79 -19.94 -9.17
C PHE A 48 7.33 -20.38 -8.91
N LYS A 49 6.58 -19.70 -8.02
CA LYS A 49 5.13 -19.95 -7.83
C LYS A 49 4.34 -19.57 -9.10
N GLU A 50 4.85 -18.62 -9.89
CA GLU A 50 4.31 -18.21 -11.20
C GLU A 50 4.45 -19.30 -12.30
N TYR A 51 5.32 -20.30 -12.13
CA TYR A 51 5.43 -21.41 -13.09
C TYR A 51 4.45 -22.57 -12.84
N ASP A 52 3.79 -22.63 -11.68
CA ASP A 52 2.88 -23.71 -11.30
C ASP A 52 1.39 -23.37 -11.57
N ILE A 53 1.11 -22.57 -12.60
CA ILE A 53 -0.25 -22.10 -12.96
C ILE A 53 -1.03 -23.16 -13.79
N LYS A 54 -0.64 -24.44 -13.72
CA LYS A 54 -1.51 -25.55 -14.18
C LYS A 54 -2.30 -26.21 -13.04
N GLY A 55 -1.96 -25.92 -11.79
CA GLY A 55 -2.70 -26.39 -10.61
C GLY A 55 -3.77 -25.40 -10.16
N VAL A 56 -4.91 -25.32 -10.86
CA VAL A 56 -6.10 -24.52 -10.47
C VAL A 56 -6.84 -25.14 -9.26
N THR A 57 -6.13 -25.74 -8.31
CA THR A 57 -6.71 -26.56 -7.22
C THR A 57 -6.08 -26.29 -5.86
N ALA A 58 -6.01 -25.01 -5.45
CA ALA A 58 -5.70 -24.64 -4.07
C ALA A 58 -6.31 -23.29 -3.65
N LEU A 59 -7.52 -22.95 -4.14
CA LEU A 59 -8.25 -21.73 -3.75
C LEU A 59 -9.29 -21.97 -2.64
N THR A 60 -9.23 -23.07 -1.89
CA THR A 60 -10.34 -23.49 -1.01
C THR A 60 -9.98 -23.88 0.43
N ASP A 61 -8.77 -23.59 0.91
CA ASP A 61 -8.45 -23.74 2.35
C ASP A 61 -8.23 -22.38 3.04
N ALA A 62 -8.98 -21.37 2.62
CA ALA A 62 -9.21 -20.18 3.42
C ALA A 62 -10.46 -20.45 4.29
N GLY A 63 -10.26 -20.50 5.60
CA GLY A 63 -11.25 -20.10 6.61
C GLY A 63 -12.64 -20.73 6.61
N SER A 64 -13.12 -21.18 7.78
CA SER A 64 -14.51 -21.60 7.97
C SER A 64 -15.54 -20.44 7.93
N GLY A 65 -15.24 -19.31 7.29
CA GLY A 65 -16.15 -18.20 7.07
C GLY A 65 -17.23 -18.57 6.04
N ARG A 66 -18.39 -17.91 6.06
CA ARG A 66 -19.34 -18.07 4.96
C ARG A 66 -18.71 -17.43 3.72
N HIS A 67 -18.61 -18.18 2.62
CA HIS A 67 -18.11 -17.68 1.34
C HIS A 67 -18.69 -16.28 1.03
N GLY A 68 -17.82 -15.28 0.84
CA GLY A 68 -18.20 -13.91 0.49
C GLY A 68 -18.26 -12.91 1.65
N GLU A 69 -17.99 -13.31 2.89
CA GLU A 69 -18.01 -12.39 4.06
C GLU A 69 -16.66 -11.70 4.36
N SER A 70 -15.57 -12.09 3.69
CA SER A 70 -14.22 -11.56 3.93
C SER A 70 -13.80 -11.71 5.40
N ALA A 71 -13.71 -12.96 5.84
CA ALA A 71 -13.30 -13.30 7.19
C ALA A 71 -11.82 -12.97 7.41
N ARG A 72 -11.47 -12.51 8.61
CA ARG A 72 -10.07 -12.29 9.00
C ARG A 72 -9.50 -13.52 9.69
N HIS A 73 -8.27 -13.86 9.34
CA HIS A 73 -7.49 -14.93 9.95
C HIS A 73 -6.09 -14.43 10.28
N VAL A 74 -5.76 -14.36 11.57
CA VAL A 74 -4.45 -13.92 12.04
C VAL A 74 -3.65 -15.12 12.51
N TYR A 75 -2.52 -15.34 11.86
CA TYR A 75 -1.56 -16.39 12.15
C TYR A 75 -0.31 -15.80 12.78
N ASP A 76 0.22 -16.50 13.79
CA ASP A 76 1.50 -16.21 14.42
C ASP A 76 2.58 -17.13 13.81
N CYS A 77 3.58 -16.54 13.15
CA CYS A 77 4.72 -17.22 12.54
C CYS A 77 5.76 -17.72 13.56
N LYS A 78 5.61 -17.40 14.85
CA LYS A 78 6.48 -17.78 15.97
C LYS A 78 7.95 -17.39 15.75
N GLY A 79 8.20 -16.24 15.10
CA GLY A 79 9.54 -15.77 14.74
C GLY A 79 10.21 -16.53 13.58
N GLY A 80 9.52 -17.52 13.01
CA GLY A 80 9.95 -18.27 11.83
C GLY A 80 9.54 -17.60 10.51
N THR A 81 9.94 -18.20 9.39
CA THR A 81 9.57 -17.71 8.04
C THR A 81 8.53 -18.58 7.34
N LYS A 82 7.95 -19.55 8.06
CA LYS A 82 6.81 -20.33 7.59
C LYS A 82 5.54 -19.51 7.88
N LEU A 83 4.70 -19.34 6.86
CA LEU A 83 3.40 -18.68 6.99
C LEU A 83 2.36 -19.65 7.53
N ARG A 84 1.24 -19.11 8.04
CA ARG A 84 0.10 -19.86 8.60
C ARG A 84 0.49 -20.93 9.62
N VAL A 85 1.37 -20.62 10.55
CA VAL A 85 1.89 -21.59 11.54
C VAL A 85 0.89 -21.87 12.65
N ASN A 86 0.38 -20.83 13.30
CA ASN A 86 -0.58 -20.97 14.40
C ASN A 86 -1.67 -19.90 14.25
N GLU A 87 -2.91 -20.30 13.94
CA GLU A 87 -4.06 -19.39 13.90
C GLU A 87 -4.34 -18.88 15.32
N ALA A 88 -3.99 -17.62 15.56
CA ALA A 88 -4.03 -17.00 16.89
C ALA A 88 -5.35 -16.25 17.14
N ARG A 89 -6.03 -15.80 16.08
CA ARG A 89 -7.34 -15.14 16.14
C ARG A 89 -8.03 -15.24 14.78
N LYS A 90 -9.33 -15.54 14.75
CA LYS A 90 -10.15 -15.49 13.53
C LYS A 90 -11.43 -14.68 13.72
N GLU A 91 -12.19 -14.52 12.64
CA GLU A 91 -13.44 -13.75 12.65
C GLU A 91 -14.39 -14.18 13.78
N GLY A 92 -14.82 -13.22 14.59
CA GLY A 92 -15.74 -13.45 15.73
C GLY A 92 -15.06 -13.91 17.03
N ASP A 93 -13.77 -14.24 17.02
CA ASP A 93 -13.06 -14.60 18.24
C ASP A 93 -12.89 -13.40 19.19
N ARG A 94 -12.75 -13.71 20.49
CA ARG A 94 -12.31 -12.75 21.50
C ARG A 94 -10.87 -12.31 21.22
N SER A 95 -10.48 -11.17 21.79
CA SER A 95 -9.10 -10.68 21.72
C SER A 95 -8.10 -11.72 22.25
N SER A 96 -6.97 -11.84 21.54
CA SER A 96 -5.80 -12.60 21.99
C SER A 96 -5.11 -11.89 23.16
N GLY A 97 -4.29 -12.62 23.92
CA GLY A 97 -3.35 -12.02 24.87
C GLY A 97 -2.17 -11.31 24.20
N ASP A 98 -1.99 -11.53 22.90
CA ASP A 98 -0.98 -10.88 22.07
C ASP A 98 -1.54 -9.60 21.43
N HIS A 99 -0.92 -8.47 21.76
CA HIS A 99 -1.25 -7.17 21.21
C HIS A 99 -1.12 -7.12 19.68
N VAL A 100 -0.06 -7.69 19.10
CA VAL A 100 0.24 -7.60 17.66
C VAL A 100 -0.80 -8.38 16.86
N VAL A 101 -1.23 -9.53 17.38
CA VAL A 101 -2.35 -10.31 16.82
C VAL A 101 -3.63 -9.48 16.81
N ASN A 102 -3.92 -8.77 17.89
CA ASN A 102 -5.11 -7.93 17.96
C ASN A 102 -5.03 -6.75 17.01
N GLN A 103 -3.88 -6.08 16.94
CA GLN A 103 -3.69 -4.90 16.11
C GLN A 103 -3.83 -5.24 14.62
N ALA A 104 -3.21 -6.34 14.16
CA ALA A 104 -3.40 -6.84 12.81
C ALA A 104 -4.87 -7.17 12.51
N TYR A 105 -5.57 -7.85 13.43
CA TYR A 105 -6.99 -8.19 13.28
C TYR A 105 -7.88 -6.94 13.20
N ASP A 106 -7.67 -5.97 14.09
CA ASP A 106 -8.53 -4.81 14.21
C ASP A 106 -8.30 -3.84 13.04
N TYR A 107 -7.05 -3.51 12.69
CA TYR A 107 -6.73 -2.59 11.58
C TYR A 107 -7.03 -3.16 10.19
N SER A 108 -6.81 -4.46 9.95
CA SER A 108 -7.26 -5.09 8.69
C SER A 108 -8.78 -5.05 8.56
N GLY A 109 -9.52 -5.15 9.67
CA GLY A 109 -10.97 -4.95 9.71
C GLY A 109 -11.36 -3.55 9.28
N VAL A 110 -10.69 -2.53 9.82
CA VAL A 110 -10.91 -1.13 9.42
C VAL A 110 -10.70 -0.94 7.92
N VAL A 111 -9.63 -1.50 7.35
CA VAL A 111 -9.38 -1.44 5.90
C VAL A 111 -10.48 -2.12 5.09
N ARG A 112 -10.82 -3.36 5.44
CA ARG A 112 -11.89 -4.13 4.79
C ARG A 112 -13.21 -3.36 4.82
N ASP A 113 -13.57 -2.85 5.99
CA ASP A 113 -14.85 -2.18 6.23
C ASP A 113 -14.89 -0.84 5.49
N TYR A 114 -13.78 -0.10 5.40
CA TYR A 114 -13.70 1.10 4.56
C TYR A 114 -14.00 0.78 3.07
N PHE A 115 -13.33 -0.22 2.50
CA PHE A 115 -13.60 -0.63 1.12
C PHE A 115 -15.06 -1.05 0.92
N LYS A 116 -15.65 -1.76 1.87
CA LYS A 116 -17.03 -2.24 1.80
C LYS A 116 -18.07 -1.14 1.95
N GLU A 117 -17.93 -0.32 2.99
CA GLU A 117 -18.95 0.63 3.42
C GLU A 117 -18.84 1.96 2.67
N VAL A 118 -17.62 2.43 2.41
CA VAL A 118 -17.36 3.71 1.74
C VAL A 118 -17.22 3.56 0.24
N LEU A 119 -16.50 2.52 -0.21
CA LEU A 119 -16.20 2.31 -1.63
C LEU A 119 -17.05 1.22 -2.29
N HIS A 120 -17.98 0.61 -1.54
CA HIS A 120 -18.89 -0.43 -2.04
C HIS A 120 -18.18 -1.61 -2.73
N ARG A 121 -16.98 -1.95 -2.26
CA ARG A 121 -16.16 -3.07 -2.74
C ARG A 121 -16.10 -4.18 -1.69
N ASN A 122 -16.49 -5.40 -2.06
CA ASN A 122 -16.42 -6.53 -1.14
C ASN A 122 -15.01 -7.13 -1.07
N SER A 123 -14.20 -6.68 -0.12
CA SER A 123 -12.79 -7.10 0.04
C SER A 123 -11.89 -6.71 -1.15
N MET A 124 -10.66 -7.24 -1.16
CA MET A 124 -9.62 -6.87 -2.10
C MET A 124 -9.93 -7.30 -3.53
N ASP A 125 -10.70 -8.37 -3.73
CA ASP A 125 -11.07 -8.94 -5.03
C ASP A 125 -12.48 -8.56 -5.51
N ASN A 126 -13.27 -7.88 -4.67
CA ASN A 126 -14.70 -7.63 -4.86
C ASN A 126 -15.62 -8.87 -4.76
N GLU A 127 -15.07 -10.02 -4.36
CA GLU A 127 -15.81 -11.28 -4.21
C GLU A 127 -15.78 -11.78 -2.75
N GLY A 128 -15.24 -10.99 -1.83
CA GLY A 128 -15.20 -11.29 -0.41
C GLY A 128 -14.02 -12.15 0.00
N LEU A 129 -12.84 -11.98 -0.64
CA LEU A 129 -11.59 -12.62 -0.24
C LEU A 129 -11.35 -12.50 1.27
N ASP A 130 -11.01 -13.63 1.90
CA ASP A 130 -10.60 -13.65 3.29
C ASP A 130 -9.26 -12.94 3.48
N LEU A 131 -9.11 -12.23 4.60
CA LEU A 131 -7.88 -11.53 4.94
C LEU A 131 -7.00 -12.44 5.79
N ILE A 132 -5.98 -12.99 5.17
CA ILE A 132 -4.97 -13.82 5.83
C ILE A 132 -3.80 -12.93 6.26
N LEU A 133 -3.54 -12.88 7.57
CA LEU A 133 -2.56 -11.99 8.17
C LEU A 133 -1.52 -12.80 8.95
N ASN A 134 -0.24 -12.63 8.64
CA ASN A 134 0.85 -13.36 9.28
C ASN A 134 1.71 -12.39 10.12
N VAL A 135 1.63 -12.48 11.44
CA VAL A 135 2.41 -11.68 12.39
C VAL A 135 3.63 -12.43 12.93
N HIS A 136 4.55 -11.72 13.57
CA HIS A 136 5.82 -12.27 14.09
C HIS A 136 6.64 -13.00 13.03
N TYR A 137 6.62 -12.48 11.80
CA TYR A 137 7.34 -13.09 10.69
C TYR A 137 8.84 -12.82 10.80
N GLY A 138 9.59 -13.89 11.03
CA GLY A 138 11.04 -13.86 11.14
C GLY A 138 11.55 -13.10 12.36
N ASN A 139 12.81 -13.39 12.75
CA ASN A 139 13.47 -12.60 13.78
C ASN A 139 13.81 -11.19 13.29
N LYS A 140 13.31 -10.16 13.99
CA LYS A 140 13.54 -8.72 13.76
C LYS A 140 13.43 -8.31 12.29
N PHE A 141 12.41 -8.82 11.60
CA PHE A 141 12.19 -8.47 10.21
C PHE A 141 11.67 -7.02 10.12
N THR A 142 12.36 -6.19 9.35
CA THR A 142 12.12 -4.74 9.26
C THR A 142 11.32 -4.39 8.01
N ASN A 143 10.24 -5.13 7.76
CA ASN A 143 9.36 -4.89 6.64
C ASN A 143 7.96 -5.50 6.85
N ALA A 144 7.01 -5.07 6.03
CA ALA A 144 5.73 -5.72 5.79
C ALA A 144 5.47 -5.77 4.28
N TYR A 145 4.59 -6.68 3.86
CA TYR A 145 4.22 -6.79 2.45
C TYR A 145 2.90 -7.53 2.23
N TRP A 146 2.23 -7.21 1.13
CA TRP A 146 1.28 -8.09 0.45
C TRP A 146 1.99 -9.12 -0.41
N ASP A 147 1.60 -10.39 -0.26
CA ASP A 147 2.30 -11.50 -0.89
C ASP A 147 1.78 -11.89 -2.28
N GLY A 148 0.62 -11.34 -2.66
CA GLY A 148 -0.20 -11.78 -3.78
C GLY A 148 -1.50 -12.46 -3.33
N ASP A 149 -1.52 -12.98 -2.11
CA ASP A 149 -2.60 -13.73 -1.48
C ASP A 149 -2.78 -13.41 0.02
N GLU A 150 -1.68 -13.11 0.73
CA GLU A 150 -1.68 -12.91 2.18
C GLU A 150 -0.85 -11.70 2.62
N MET A 151 -1.14 -11.16 3.80
CA MET A 151 -0.35 -10.13 4.46
C MET A 151 0.72 -10.74 5.36
N VAL A 152 1.90 -10.11 5.41
CA VAL A 152 3.00 -10.51 6.30
C VAL A 152 3.60 -9.29 7.01
N PHE A 153 3.77 -9.40 8.32
CA PHE A 153 4.27 -8.34 9.19
C PHE A 153 5.51 -8.81 9.96
N GLY A 154 6.60 -8.06 9.82
CA GLY A 154 7.75 -8.16 10.70
C GLY A 154 7.55 -7.35 11.98
N ASP A 155 8.23 -7.76 13.05
CA ASP A 155 8.15 -7.07 14.35
C ASP A 155 9.03 -5.82 14.44
N GLY A 156 9.83 -5.53 13.41
CA GLY A 156 10.90 -4.53 13.49
C GLY A 156 12.02 -4.97 14.45
N ASP A 157 12.99 -4.09 14.67
CA ASP A 157 14.09 -4.35 15.60
C ASP A 157 13.85 -3.75 17.00
N GLY A 158 12.75 -3.01 17.16
CA GLY A 158 12.36 -2.30 18.39
C GLY A 158 13.15 -1.02 18.65
N ILE A 159 14.08 -0.64 17.76
CA ILE A 159 15.01 0.48 17.95
C ILE A 159 14.83 1.50 16.83
N ILE A 160 14.93 1.04 15.59
CA ILE A 160 14.80 1.82 14.36
C ILE A 160 13.39 1.68 13.82
N PHE A 161 12.87 0.46 13.77
CA PHE A 161 11.48 0.19 13.41
C PHE A 161 10.75 -0.52 14.56
N SER A 162 9.54 -0.07 14.86
CA SER A 162 8.55 -0.78 15.70
C SER A 162 7.83 -1.86 14.89
N ASN A 163 6.80 -2.47 15.48
CA ASN A 163 6.03 -3.51 14.81
C ASN A 163 5.26 -2.94 13.62
N PHE A 164 5.32 -3.64 12.48
CA PHE A 164 4.66 -3.17 11.26
C PHE A 164 3.14 -3.37 11.28
N ALA A 165 2.61 -4.22 12.17
CA ALA A 165 1.17 -4.36 12.39
C ALA A 165 0.56 -3.19 13.17
N ASP A 166 1.38 -2.31 13.76
CA ASP A 166 0.93 -1.18 14.57
C ASP A 166 0.54 0.06 13.74
N SER A 167 0.66 -0.02 12.41
CA SER A 167 0.49 1.12 11.49
C SER A 167 -0.67 0.86 10.54
N LEU A 168 -1.79 1.55 10.77
CA LEU A 168 -3.01 1.37 9.97
C LEU A 168 -2.81 1.78 8.51
N ASP A 169 -2.06 2.85 8.25
CA ASP A 169 -1.71 3.29 6.90
C ASP A 169 -0.84 2.28 6.15
N VAL A 170 0.10 1.60 6.84
CA VAL A 170 0.91 0.51 6.25
C VAL A 170 0.04 -0.69 5.92
N ILE A 171 -0.86 -1.10 6.81
CA ILE A 171 -1.81 -2.19 6.53
C ILE A 171 -2.74 -1.81 5.36
N GLY A 172 -3.25 -0.58 5.35
CA GLY A 172 -4.07 -0.05 4.26
C GLY A 172 -3.33 0.01 2.93
N HIS A 173 -2.06 0.43 2.94
CA HIS A 173 -1.18 0.45 1.77
C HIS A 173 -1.01 -0.95 1.20
N GLU A 174 -0.63 -1.91 2.03
CA GLU A 174 -0.35 -3.27 1.55
C GLU A 174 -1.61 -3.99 1.05
N LEU A 175 -2.74 -3.88 1.75
CA LEU A 175 -4.01 -4.43 1.27
C LEU A 175 -4.49 -3.74 -0.03
N THR A 176 -4.18 -2.46 -0.22
CA THR A 176 -4.49 -1.75 -1.47
C THR A 176 -3.73 -2.31 -2.67
N HIS A 177 -2.52 -2.87 -2.49
CA HIS A 177 -1.88 -3.63 -3.58
C HIS A 177 -2.73 -4.82 -4.03
N GLY A 178 -3.42 -5.49 -3.10
CA GLY A 178 -4.42 -6.50 -3.42
C GLY A 178 -5.55 -5.93 -4.28
N VAL A 179 -6.10 -4.77 -3.92
CA VAL A 179 -7.12 -4.08 -4.74
C VAL A 179 -6.58 -3.76 -6.13
N THR A 180 -5.35 -3.24 -6.24
CA THR A 180 -4.70 -2.96 -7.53
C THR A 180 -4.56 -4.22 -8.37
N GLN A 181 -4.11 -5.33 -7.77
CA GLN A 181 -3.98 -6.62 -8.42
C GLN A 181 -5.31 -7.12 -9.03
N PHE A 182 -6.43 -6.94 -8.32
CA PHE A 182 -7.75 -7.37 -8.78
C PHE A 182 -8.54 -6.29 -9.54
N THR A 183 -7.91 -5.18 -9.91
CA THR A 183 -8.53 -4.11 -10.72
C THR A 183 -7.69 -3.77 -11.95
N SER A 184 -6.83 -2.76 -11.88
CA SER A 184 -6.01 -2.28 -12.99
C SER A 184 -4.83 -3.19 -13.29
N GLY A 185 -4.35 -3.95 -12.31
CA GLY A 185 -3.19 -4.83 -12.45
C GLY A 185 -1.94 -4.07 -12.86
N LEU A 186 -1.74 -2.85 -12.32
CA LEU A 186 -0.60 -2.01 -12.65
C LEU A 186 0.73 -2.75 -12.49
N GLU A 187 1.50 -2.80 -13.57
CA GLU A 187 2.82 -3.42 -13.60
C GLU A 187 3.75 -2.70 -12.63
N TYR A 188 4.48 -3.47 -11.81
CA TYR A 188 5.31 -2.94 -10.73
C TYR A 188 6.71 -2.49 -11.25
N GLU A 189 6.69 -1.56 -12.21
CA GLU A 189 7.87 -1.03 -12.88
C GLU A 189 7.61 0.39 -13.39
N GLY A 190 8.62 1.28 -13.32
CA GLY A 190 8.56 2.63 -13.89
C GLY A 190 7.34 3.43 -13.42
N GLN A 191 6.65 4.11 -14.34
CA GLN A 191 5.51 4.96 -14.00
C GLN A 191 4.28 4.15 -13.56
N SER A 192 4.00 2.97 -14.14
CA SER A 192 2.88 2.14 -13.69
C SER A 192 3.12 1.62 -12.28
N GLY A 193 4.36 1.27 -11.94
CA GLY A 193 4.73 0.85 -10.59
C GLY A 193 4.67 2.01 -9.61
N ALA A 194 5.09 3.21 -10.02
CA ALA A 194 4.93 4.41 -9.20
C ALA A 194 3.46 4.79 -8.98
N LEU A 195 2.56 4.51 -9.94
CA LEU A 195 1.11 4.63 -9.75
C LEU A 195 0.56 3.56 -8.82
N ASN A 196 1.11 2.34 -8.86
CA ASN A 196 0.76 1.26 -7.95
C ASN A 196 1.06 1.66 -6.49
N GLU A 197 2.29 2.13 -6.23
CA GLU A 197 2.72 2.69 -4.93
C GLU A 197 1.89 3.90 -4.52
N HIS A 198 1.63 4.82 -5.44
CA HIS A 198 0.82 6.01 -5.20
C HIS A 198 -0.59 5.66 -4.72
N LEU A 199 -1.28 4.73 -5.40
CA LEU A 199 -2.62 4.33 -5.01
C LEU A 199 -2.63 3.66 -3.64
N SER A 200 -1.62 2.85 -3.32
CA SER A 200 -1.45 2.27 -2.00
C SER A 200 -1.24 3.33 -0.91
N ASP A 201 -0.41 4.35 -1.14
CA ASP A 201 -0.25 5.49 -0.22
C ASP A 201 -1.57 6.28 -0.05
N VAL A 202 -2.30 6.55 -1.14
CA VAL A 202 -3.59 7.24 -1.14
C VAL A 202 -4.59 6.55 -0.23
N PHE A 203 -4.79 5.24 -0.40
CA PHE A 203 -5.78 4.53 0.40
C PHE A 203 -5.28 4.21 1.81
N GLY A 204 -3.97 4.02 2.01
CA GLY A 204 -3.37 3.96 3.34
C GLY A 204 -3.68 5.21 4.18
N VAL A 205 -3.38 6.40 3.65
CA VAL A 205 -3.63 7.66 4.38
C VAL A 205 -5.13 7.95 4.49
N THR A 206 -5.92 7.68 3.46
CA THR A 206 -7.37 7.93 3.48
C THR A 206 -8.07 7.08 4.53
N ILE A 207 -7.72 5.80 4.64
CA ILE A 207 -8.28 4.90 5.64
C ILE A 207 -7.87 5.33 7.05
N LYS A 208 -6.61 5.73 7.24
CA LYS A 208 -6.15 6.30 8.52
C LYS A 208 -6.95 7.54 8.90
N GLN A 209 -7.15 8.48 7.96
CA GLN A 209 -7.95 9.69 8.18
C GLN A 209 -9.40 9.36 8.52
N TYR A 210 -10.02 8.43 7.79
CA TYR A 210 -11.39 7.96 8.04
C TYR A 210 -11.53 7.38 9.45
N HIS A 211 -10.62 6.49 9.84
CA HIS A 211 -10.61 5.86 11.15
C HIS A 211 -10.44 6.87 12.29
N LEU A 212 -9.54 7.84 12.12
CA LEU A 212 -9.26 8.89 13.09
C LEU A 212 -10.23 10.08 13.01
N LYS A 213 -11.18 10.06 12.06
CA LYS A 213 -12.14 11.14 11.80
C LYS A 213 -11.45 12.49 11.53
N GLN A 214 -10.36 12.46 10.78
CA GLN A 214 -9.56 13.63 10.42
C GLN A 214 -10.07 14.26 9.12
N THR A 215 -10.02 15.59 9.05
CA THR A 215 -10.11 16.28 7.77
C THR A 215 -8.76 16.27 7.05
N ALA A 216 -8.75 16.65 5.77
CA ALA A 216 -7.50 16.85 5.03
C ALA A 216 -6.53 17.81 5.73
N ALA A 217 -7.03 18.81 6.46
CA ALA A 217 -6.21 19.80 7.16
C ALA A 217 -5.60 19.26 8.47
N ASP A 218 -6.26 18.30 9.12
CA ASP A 218 -5.83 17.73 10.41
C ASP A 218 -4.84 16.57 10.23
N ALA A 219 -4.83 15.94 9.05
CA ALA A 219 -4.03 14.76 8.76
C ALA A 219 -2.52 15.08 8.68
N ASP A 220 -1.69 14.11 9.08
CA ASP A 220 -0.23 14.22 9.02
C ASP A 220 0.32 14.16 7.57
N TRP A 221 -0.39 13.44 6.68
CA TRP A 221 0.03 13.11 5.31
C TRP A 221 1.36 12.35 5.22
N LEU A 222 1.67 11.59 6.27
CA LEU A 222 2.86 10.75 6.36
C LEU A 222 2.50 9.29 6.13
N ILE A 223 3.43 8.54 5.53
CA ILE A 223 3.31 7.10 5.37
C ILE A 223 4.34 6.40 6.25
N GLY A 224 3.88 5.50 7.12
CA GLY A 224 4.74 4.71 7.99
C GLY A 224 5.40 5.53 9.09
N ALA A 225 4.72 6.56 9.61
CA ALA A 225 5.19 7.27 10.81
C ALA A 225 5.07 6.39 12.07
N ASP A 226 4.05 5.53 12.13
CA ASP A 226 3.73 4.72 13.32
C ASP A 226 4.62 3.47 13.44
N ILE A 227 5.34 3.10 12.37
CA ILE A 227 6.38 2.06 12.39
C ILE A 227 7.76 2.59 12.80
N MET A 228 7.92 3.89 13.04
CA MET A 228 9.22 4.45 13.42
C MET A 228 9.50 4.19 14.90
N GLY A 229 10.58 3.45 15.15
CA GLY A 229 11.06 3.15 16.49
C GLY A 229 11.62 4.39 17.21
N PRO A 230 11.98 4.25 18.49
CA PRO A 230 12.42 5.39 19.33
C PRO A 230 13.55 6.24 18.73
N THR A 231 14.43 5.63 17.94
CA THR A 231 15.58 6.32 17.31
C THR A 231 15.16 7.27 16.20
N LEU A 232 14.05 6.99 15.53
CA LEU A 232 13.55 7.74 14.38
C LEU A 232 12.20 8.42 14.66
N LYS A 233 11.83 8.57 15.93
CA LYS A 233 10.55 9.13 16.35
C LYS A 233 10.29 10.48 15.66
N GLY A 234 9.12 10.61 15.04
CA GLY A 234 8.69 11.82 14.32
C GLY A 234 9.12 11.87 12.85
N GLN A 235 9.85 10.88 12.35
CA GLN A 235 10.09 10.69 10.92
C GLN A 235 9.04 9.76 10.30
N ALA A 236 9.09 9.58 8.99
CA ALA A 236 8.23 8.68 8.24
C ALA A 236 8.99 8.10 7.04
N LEU A 237 8.41 7.11 6.35
CA LEU A 237 8.99 6.59 5.12
C LEU A 237 8.79 7.56 3.96
N ARG A 238 7.62 8.23 3.90
CA ARG A 238 7.23 9.15 2.84
C ARG A 238 6.34 10.27 3.38
N SER A 239 6.29 11.38 2.65
CA SER A 239 5.40 12.50 2.91
C SER A 239 4.62 12.82 1.64
N MET A 240 3.30 12.61 1.65
CA MET A 240 2.46 12.98 0.51
C MET A 240 2.32 14.50 0.38
N LYS A 241 2.39 15.22 1.50
CA LYS A 241 2.35 16.68 1.54
C LYS A 241 3.63 17.33 1.01
N ALA A 242 4.79 16.75 1.29
CA ALA A 242 6.09 17.29 0.88
C ALA A 242 7.06 16.14 0.56
N PRO A 243 6.92 15.49 -0.61
CA PRO A 243 7.83 14.42 -1.01
C PRO A 243 9.30 14.87 -0.97
N GLY A 244 10.20 14.01 -0.50
CA GLY A 244 11.62 14.33 -0.35
C GLY A 244 11.99 14.92 1.02
N THR A 245 11.05 14.96 1.96
CA THR A 245 11.26 15.58 3.30
C THR A 245 10.96 14.65 4.47
N ALA A 246 10.55 13.40 4.23
CA ALA A 246 10.11 12.51 5.30
C ALA A 246 11.24 12.08 6.25
N PHE A 247 12.48 12.02 5.74
CA PHE A 247 13.67 11.71 6.52
C PHE A 247 14.94 12.27 5.86
N ASP A 248 15.91 12.66 6.69
CA ASP A 248 17.29 12.97 6.30
C ASP A 248 18.20 12.66 7.49
N ASN A 249 18.72 11.42 7.54
CA ASN A 249 19.52 10.94 8.66
C ASN A 249 20.54 9.88 8.22
N LYS A 250 21.54 9.59 9.06
CA LYS A 250 22.62 8.65 8.71
C LYS A 250 22.14 7.22 8.48
N LEU A 251 21.09 6.77 9.18
CA LEU A 251 20.61 5.39 9.15
C LEU A 251 19.83 5.11 7.87
N MET A 252 18.79 5.89 7.57
CA MET A 252 17.95 5.70 6.39
C MET A 252 18.48 6.39 5.13
N GLY A 253 19.36 7.37 5.29
CA GLY A 253 19.81 8.24 4.21
C GLY A 253 18.89 9.45 4.07
N LYS A 254 18.63 9.86 2.83
CA LYS A 254 17.72 10.97 2.51
C LYS A 254 16.54 10.47 1.70
N ASP A 255 15.35 11.01 1.98
CA ASP A 255 14.16 10.81 1.16
C ASP A 255 14.43 11.26 -0.29
N LEU A 256 14.29 10.31 -1.23
CA LEU A 256 14.63 10.50 -2.64
C LEU A 256 13.43 10.97 -3.48
N GLN A 257 12.23 11.07 -2.91
CA GLN A 257 11.03 11.33 -3.70
C GLN A 257 11.03 12.73 -4.32
N PRO A 258 10.88 12.87 -5.65
CA PRO A 258 10.54 14.15 -6.26
C PRO A 258 9.08 14.53 -5.99
N ASP A 259 8.82 15.82 -5.89
CA ASP A 259 7.47 16.40 -5.80
C ASP A 259 6.97 16.94 -7.16
N HIS A 260 7.80 16.88 -8.20
CA HIS A 260 7.49 17.41 -9.54
C HIS A 260 8.25 16.66 -10.64
N MET A 261 7.60 16.50 -11.81
CA MET A 261 8.14 15.84 -13.00
C MET A 261 9.51 16.32 -13.50
N ARG A 262 9.89 17.58 -13.29
CA ARG A 262 11.23 18.10 -13.67
C ARG A 262 12.38 17.35 -12.98
N ASN A 263 12.09 16.74 -11.83
CA ASN A 263 13.03 15.98 -11.01
C ASN A 263 12.77 14.47 -11.09
N PHE A 264 11.98 14.01 -12.08
CA PHE A 264 11.63 12.60 -12.25
C PHE A 264 12.89 11.72 -12.30
N TYR A 265 12.91 10.66 -11.49
CA TYR A 265 14.00 9.71 -11.42
C TYR A 265 13.98 8.77 -12.63
N LYS A 266 15.09 8.70 -13.38
CA LYS A 266 15.23 7.94 -14.63
C LYS A 266 16.21 6.76 -14.55
N GLY A 267 16.62 6.37 -13.34
CA GLY A 267 17.58 5.28 -13.16
C GLY A 267 16.90 3.92 -12.99
N GLU A 268 17.70 2.87 -12.85
CA GLU A 268 17.27 1.46 -12.80
C GLU A 268 16.93 0.98 -11.38
N ARG A 269 17.30 1.74 -10.34
CA ARG A 269 17.07 1.34 -8.95
C ARG A 269 15.57 1.26 -8.69
N ASP A 270 15.18 0.38 -7.77
CA ASP A 270 13.82 0.37 -7.24
C ASP A 270 12.77 0.16 -8.33
N ASN A 271 13.01 -0.80 -9.23
CA ASN A 271 12.13 -1.10 -10.36
C ASN A 271 11.87 0.14 -11.24
N HIS A 272 12.92 0.88 -11.57
CA HIS A 272 12.84 2.18 -12.25
C HIS A 272 12.11 3.26 -11.44
N GLY A 273 12.30 3.24 -10.12
CA GLY A 273 11.88 4.28 -9.18
C GLY A 273 10.40 4.24 -8.79
N VAL A 274 9.83 3.07 -8.51
CA VAL A 274 8.42 2.95 -8.14
C VAL A 274 8.10 3.66 -6.81
N HIS A 275 8.90 3.47 -5.75
CA HIS A 275 8.72 4.17 -4.48
C HIS A 275 9.25 5.61 -4.54
N ILE A 276 10.17 5.88 -5.46
CA ILE A 276 10.78 7.20 -5.64
C ILE A 276 9.78 8.14 -6.33
N ASN A 277 9.34 7.80 -7.54
CA ASN A 277 8.51 8.66 -8.37
C ASN A 277 7.05 8.75 -7.93
N SER A 278 6.58 7.92 -6.99
CA SER A 278 5.22 7.99 -6.43
C SER A 278 4.94 9.30 -5.68
N GLY A 279 5.99 10.02 -5.25
CA GLY A 279 5.89 11.35 -4.64
C GLY A 279 5.15 12.38 -5.51
N ILE A 280 5.32 12.32 -6.83
CA ILE A 280 4.73 13.27 -7.80
C ILE A 280 3.19 13.18 -7.75
N PRO A 281 2.56 12.02 -8.03
CA PRO A 281 1.11 11.90 -7.92
C PRO A 281 0.62 11.96 -6.45
N ASN A 282 1.42 11.55 -5.46
CA ASN A 282 1.08 11.72 -4.03
C ASN A 282 0.83 13.21 -3.69
N LYS A 283 1.72 14.09 -4.16
CA LYS A 283 1.59 15.54 -3.97
C LYS A 283 0.33 16.10 -4.64
N ALA A 284 0.00 15.61 -5.84
CA ALA A 284 -1.24 16.02 -6.51
C ALA A 284 -2.49 15.61 -5.71
N PHE A 285 -2.54 14.37 -5.19
CA PHE A 285 -3.66 13.92 -4.35
C PHE A 285 -3.80 14.75 -3.07
N TYR A 286 -2.70 15.07 -2.40
CA TYR A 286 -2.70 15.98 -1.26
C TYR A 286 -3.33 17.34 -1.63
N LEU A 287 -2.89 17.96 -2.73
CA LEU A 287 -3.39 19.27 -3.16
C LEU A 287 -4.90 19.23 -3.46
N VAL A 288 -5.38 18.17 -4.14
CA VAL A 288 -6.81 18.00 -4.41
C VAL A 288 -7.59 17.82 -3.10
N SER A 289 -7.09 16.98 -2.19
CA SER A 289 -7.75 16.68 -0.92
C SER A 289 -7.88 17.93 -0.04
N MET A 290 -6.90 18.83 -0.06
CA MET A 290 -6.97 20.10 0.66
C MET A 290 -8.10 21.03 0.18
N GLU A 291 -8.49 20.92 -1.09
CA GLU A 291 -9.50 21.80 -1.69
C GLU A 291 -10.91 21.21 -1.66
N ILE A 292 -11.07 19.90 -1.93
CA ILE A 292 -12.39 19.25 -2.02
C ILE A 292 -12.69 18.28 -0.88
N GLY A 293 -11.73 18.03 0.01
CA GLY A 293 -11.79 17.03 1.08
C GLY A 293 -11.33 15.65 0.61
N THR A 294 -10.65 14.91 1.51
CA THR A 294 -10.07 13.59 1.22
C THR A 294 -11.12 12.59 0.76
N ASP A 295 -12.30 12.53 1.39
CA ASP A 295 -13.34 11.55 1.03
C ASP A 295 -13.77 11.67 -0.44
N LYS A 296 -13.98 12.90 -0.92
CA LYS A 296 -14.36 13.14 -2.32
C LYS A 296 -13.21 12.83 -3.28
N ALA A 297 -11.99 13.22 -2.91
CA ALA A 297 -10.81 12.89 -3.69
C ALA A 297 -10.61 11.37 -3.80
N ALA A 298 -10.77 10.63 -2.70
CA ALA A 298 -10.66 9.18 -2.66
C ALA A 298 -11.69 8.47 -3.54
N LEU A 299 -12.95 8.95 -3.59
CA LEU A 299 -13.96 8.43 -4.50
C LEU A 299 -13.55 8.57 -5.98
N ILE A 300 -13.01 9.73 -6.34
CA ILE A 300 -12.51 9.98 -7.70
C ILE A 300 -11.33 9.06 -8.01
N TRP A 301 -10.37 8.94 -7.10
CA TRP A 301 -9.21 8.06 -7.27
C TRP A 301 -9.59 6.59 -7.35
N PHE A 302 -10.59 6.16 -6.59
CA PHE A 302 -11.08 4.77 -6.63
C PHE A 302 -11.79 4.44 -7.94
N ASP A 303 -12.62 5.34 -8.47
CA ASP A 303 -13.22 5.15 -9.81
C ASP A 303 -12.13 5.14 -10.89
N ALA A 304 -11.14 6.04 -10.79
CA ALA A 304 -10.03 6.10 -11.74
C ALA A 304 -9.19 4.81 -11.73
N MET A 305 -8.81 4.33 -10.54
CA MET A 305 -8.03 3.11 -10.32
C MET A 305 -8.62 1.89 -11.03
N GLN A 306 -9.96 1.75 -11.05
CA GLN A 306 -10.64 0.64 -11.70
C GLN A 306 -10.59 0.69 -13.23
N ASN A 307 -10.22 1.82 -13.82
CA ASN A 307 -10.26 2.08 -15.26
C ASN A 307 -8.86 2.28 -15.88
N LEU A 308 -7.79 2.02 -15.13
CA LEU A 308 -6.42 2.09 -15.65
C LEU A 308 -6.03 0.80 -16.40
N PHE A 309 -5.13 0.97 -17.37
CA PHE A 309 -4.42 -0.15 -17.98
C PHE A 309 -3.19 -0.50 -17.14
N ALA A 310 -2.77 -1.77 -17.19
CA ALA A 310 -1.62 -2.27 -16.42
C ALA A 310 -0.33 -1.47 -16.67
N THR A 311 -0.13 -0.95 -17.88
CA THR A 311 1.04 -0.17 -18.31
C THR A 311 0.82 1.35 -18.25
N ALA A 312 -0.20 1.82 -17.53
CA ALA A 312 -0.56 3.23 -17.50
C ALA A 312 0.61 4.11 -17.03
N ASN A 313 0.83 5.21 -17.75
CA ASN A 313 1.77 6.25 -17.37
C ASN A 313 1.05 7.42 -16.66
N PHE A 314 1.81 8.39 -16.14
CA PHE A 314 1.26 9.51 -15.38
C PHE A 314 0.31 10.39 -16.20
N ASN A 315 0.62 10.70 -17.47
CA ASN A 315 -0.28 11.49 -18.33
C ASN A 315 -1.62 10.76 -18.55
N GLN A 316 -1.60 9.44 -18.74
CA GLN A 316 -2.80 8.62 -18.86
C GLN A 316 -3.58 8.58 -17.54
N PHE A 317 -2.88 8.49 -16.41
CA PHE A 317 -3.52 8.56 -15.09
C PHE A 317 -4.30 9.87 -14.90
N VAL A 318 -3.70 11.02 -15.21
CA VAL A 318 -4.38 12.33 -15.14
C VAL A 318 -5.66 12.32 -15.98
N GLN A 319 -5.61 11.80 -17.20
CA GLN A 319 -6.80 11.72 -18.07
C GLN A 319 -7.91 10.85 -17.47
N VAL A 320 -7.56 9.72 -16.85
CA VAL A 320 -8.53 8.83 -16.22
C VAL A 320 -9.12 9.45 -14.95
N VAL A 321 -8.30 10.13 -14.13
CA VAL A 321 -8.77 10.85 -12.94
C VAL A 321 -9.72 11.99 -13.30
N ILE A 322 -9.42 12.78 -14.34
CA ILE A 322 -10.33 13.84 -14.82
C ILE A 322 -11.66 13.25 -15.32
N LYS A 323 -11.62 12.13 -16.05
CA LYS A 323 -12.84 11.43 -16.51
C LYS A 323 -13.68 10.92 -15.35
N ALA A 324 -13.05 10.33 -14.33
CA ALA A 324 -13.72 9.89 -13.10
C ALA A 324 -14.37 11.07 -12.38
N ALA A 325 -13.66 12.20 -12.25
CA ALA A 325 -14.19 13.41 -11.63
C ALA A 325 -15.40 13.97 -12.40
N GLN A 326 -15.34 14.01 -13.73
CA GLN A 326 -16.47 14.44 -14.56
C GLN A 326 -17.69 13.54 -14.34
N LYS A 327 -17.51 12.21 -14.43
CA LYS A 327 -18.58 11.23 -14.22
C LYS A 327 -19.25 11.41 -12.85
N LEU A 328 -18.46 11.57 -11.79
CA LEU A 328 -18.97 11.73 -10.43
C LEU A 328 -19.60 13.12 -10.21
N ALA A 329 -19.13 14.15 -10.90
CA ALA A 329 -19.70 15.49 -10.84
C ALA A 329 -21.07 15.54 -11.55
N ASP A 330 -21.18 14.94 -12.72
CA ASP A 330 -22.44 14.82 -13.46
C ASP A 330 -23.50 14.03 -12.67
N GLY A 331 -23.05 13.07 -11.85
CA GLY A 331 -23.89 12.33 -10.90
C GLY A 331 -24.20 13.08 -9.59
N GLY A 332 -23.60 14.25 -9.36
CA GLY A 332 -23.79 15.06 -8.14
C GLY A 332 -23.02 14.58 -6.90
N THR A 333 -22.16 13.57 -7.02
CA THR A 333 -21.39 13.00 -5.90
C THR A 333 -20.24 13.92 -5.47
N VAL A 334 -19.63 14.62 -6.43
CA VAL A 334 -18.55 15.60 -6.20
C VAL A 334 -18.88 16.92 -6.89
N PRO A 335 -18.33 18.07 -6.46
CA PRO A 335 -18.62 19.34 -7.13
C PRO A 335 -17.95 19.40 -8.51
N HIS A 336 -18.56 20.08 -9.49
CA HIS A 336 -17.94 20.33 -10.80
C HIS A 336 -16.59 21.08 -10.71
N THR A 337 -16.36 21.84 -9.63
CA THR A 337 -15.07 22.48 -9.38
C THR A 337 -13.93 21.47 -9.18
N ALA A 338 -14.23 20.22 -8.81
CA ALA A 338 -13.22 19.17 -8.62
C ALA A 338 -12.37 18.93 -9.88
N ILE A 339 -12.97 19.04 -11.07
CA ILE A 339 -12.25 18.87 -12.34
C ILE A 339 -11.12 19.91 -12.45
N LYS A 340 -11.46 21.18 -12.20
CA LYS A 340 -10.49 22.28 -12.25
C LYS A 340 -9.43 22.16 -11.17
N THR A 341 -9.82 21.78 -9.95
CA THR A 341 -8.89 21.50 -8.84
C THR A 341 -7.89 20.40 -9.21
N ILE A 342 -8.36 19.31 -9.83
CA ILE A 342 -7.51 18.20 -10.28
C ILE A 342 -6.52 18.66 -11.34
N GLU A 343 -6.99 19.39 -12.35
CA GLU A 343 -6.12 19.94 -13.40
C GLU A 343 -5.03 20.84 -12.82
N ASP A 344 -5.38 21.73 -11.88
CA ASP A 344 -4.43 22.67 -11.29
C ASP A 344 -3.44 21.95 -10.36
N ALA A 345 -3.88 20.95 -9.60
CA ALA A 345 -3.02 20.12 -8.75
C ALA A 345 -2.02 19.30 -9.58
N PHE A 346 -2.45 18.69 -10.68
CA PHE A 346 -1.54 17.97 -11.57
C PHE A 346 -0.57 18.90 -12.30
N LYS A 347 -1.03 20.08 -12.74
CA LYS A 347 -0.14 21.11 -13.32
C LYS A 347 0.93 21.55 -12.33
N ALA A 348 0.59 21.69 -11.05
CA ALA A 348 1.53 22.08 -10.00
C ALA A 348 2.68 21.08 -9.80
N VAL A 349 2.47 19.80 -10.17
CA VAL A 349 3.51 18.75 -10.15
C VAL A 349 4.10 18.46 -11.54
N GLY A 350 3.72 19.24 -12.55
CA GLY A 350 4.23 19.15 -13.92
C GLY A 350 3.54 18.12 -14.80
N LEU A 351 2.24 17.87 -14.60
CA LEU A 351 1.45 16.93 -15.39
C LEU A 351 0.20 17.60 -16.03
N PRO A 352 -0.17 17.23 -17.28
CA PRO A 352 0.61 16.38 -18.17
C PRO A 352 1.90 17.06 -18.63
N GLU A 353 2.95 16.27 -18.88
CA GLU A 353 4.20 16.74 -19.52
C GLU A 353 4.02 17.07 -20.99
#